data_AF-A0A2V9UBQ7-F1
#
_entry.id   AF-A0A2V9UBQ7-F1
#
_cell.length_a   1.000
_cell.length_b   1.000
_cell.length_c   1.000
_cell.angle_alpha   90.00
_cell.angle_beta   90.00
_cell.angle_gamma   90.00
#
_symmetry.space_group_name_H-M   'P 1'
#
loop_
_entity.id
_entity.type
_entity.pdbx_description
1 polymer ?
#
loop_
_entity_poly.entity_id
_entity_poly.type
_entity_poly.pdbx_seq_one_letter_code
_entity_poly.pdbx_strand_id
1 'polypeptide(L)'
;ALLSQAKKHAVTCICLFTRKPEFFSQLGFAMAQREDLPDKIYKDCCVCPRFHCCDEVAMVRGELPKFAILPEPTNWQVKLQA
;
A
#
# COMPACT_ATOMS: atom_id res chain seq x y z
N ALA A 1 7.58 4.27 17.37
CA ALA A 1 6.96 3.07 17.97
C ALA A 1 6.62 2.01 16.91
N LEU A 2 5.74 2.30 15.94
CA LEU A 2 5.24 1.31 14.96
C LEU A 2 6.32 0.60 14.13
N LEU A 3 7.33 1.31 13.63
CA LEU A 3 8.44 0.69 12.87
C LEU A 3 9.23 -0.33 13.69
N SER A 4 9.36 -0.10 15.01
CA SER A 4 10.02 -1.05 15.91
C SER A 4 9.16 -2.29 16.12
N GLN A 5 7.84 -2.14 16.25
CA GLN A 5 6.92 -3.27 16.30
C GLN A 5 6.95 -4.08 15.01
N ALA A 6 6.91 -3.43 13.85
CA ALA A 6 7.02 -4.10 12.55
C ALA A 6 8.29 -4.96 12.46
N LYS A 7 9.44 -4.43 12.93
CA LYS A 7 10.69 -5.19 13.02
C LYS A 7 10.59 -6.39 13.97
N LYS A 8 9.96 -6.22 15.13
CA LYS A 8 9.74 -7.33 16.11
C LYS A 8 8.86 -8.44 15.55
N HIS A 9 7.89 -8.08 14.70
CA HIS A 9 6.98 -9.03 14.06
C HIS A 9 7.46 -9.55 12.70
N ALA A 10 8.74 -9.30 12.34
CA ALA A 10 9.32 -9.73 11.05
C ALA A 10 8.50 -9.28 9.82
N VAL A 11 7.89 -8.10 9.89
CA VAL A 11 7.15 -7.51 8.77
C VAL A 11 8.14 -7.09 7.68
N THR A 12 8.02 -7.70 6.51
CA THR A 12 8.91 -7.47 5.34
C THR A 12 8.51 -6.25 4.52
N CYS A 13 7.24 -5.85 4.57
CA CYS A 13 6.68 -4.72 3.84
C CYS A 13 5.76 -3.88 4.72
N ILE A 14 6.03 -2.58 4.81
CA ILE A 14 5.14 -1.60 5.44
C ILE A 14 4.62 -0.68 4.35
N CYS A 15 3.31 -0.52 4.24
CA CYS A 15 2.67 0.33 3.25
C CYS A 15 1.70 1.34 3.88
N LEU A 16 1.51 2.48 3.21
CA LEU A 16 0.57 3.53 3.64
C LEU A 16 0.11 4.37 2.45
N PHE A 17 -1.07 4.98 2.59
CA PHE A 17 -1.56 6.04 1.71
C PHE A 17 -1.50 7.35 2.49
N THR A 18 -0.98 8.41 1.87
CA THR A 18 -0.80 9.70 2.54
C THR A 18 -0.91 10.87 1.59
N ARG A 19 -1.33 12.02 2.10
CA ARG A 19 -1.27 13.31 1.38
C ARG A 19 0.06 14.06 1.61
N LYS A 20 0.94 13.55 2.47
CA LYS A 20 2.21 14.18 2.85
C LYS A 20 3.39 13.24 2.61
N PRO A 21 3.72 12.91 1.35
CA PRO A 21 4.77 11.94 1.06
C PRO A 21 6.15 12.34 1.57
N GLU A 22 6.46 13.63 1.57
CA GLU A 22 7.76 14.15 2.00
C GLU A 22 8.11 13.77 3.44
N PHE A 23 7.12 13.77 4.34
CA PHE A 23 7.30 13.35 5.72
C PHE A 23 7.73 11.88 5.83
N PHE A 24 7.09 10.99 5.07
CA PHE A 24 7.39 9.56 5.11
C PHE A 24 8.64 9.20 4.30
N SER A 25 8.99 9.99 3.29
CA SER A 25 10.24 9.84 2.55
C SER A 25 11.45 9.96 3.48
N GLN A 26 11.41 10.89 4.44
CA GLN A 26 12.45 11.05 5.46
C GLN A 26 12.54 9.85 6.43
N LEU A 27 11.46 9.07 6.56
CA LEU A 27 11.40 7.85 7.37
C LEU A 27 11.83 6.59 6.58
N GLY A 28 12.29 6.76 5.34
CA GLY A 28 12.75 5.69 4.45
C GLY A 28 11.62 4.95 3.73
N PHE A 29 10.48 5.60 3.53
CA PHE A 29 9.46 5.11 2.61
C PHE A 29 9.73 5.61 1.19
N ALA A 30 9.57 4.75 0.21
CA ALA A 30 9.60 5.08 -1.20
C ALA A 30 8.18 5.21 -1.76
N MET A 31 7.99 6.00 -2.82
CA MET A 31 6.73 6.00 -3.57
C MET A 31 6.53 4.65 -4.26
N ALA A 32 5.29 4.17 -4.29
CA ALA A 32 4.87 2.97 -5.00
C ALA A 32 3.61 3.26 -5.83
N GLN A 33 3.27 2.36 -6.75
CA GLN A 33 1.97 2.40 -7.38
C GLN A 33 0.92 1.83 -6.42
N ARG A 34 -0.34 2.26 -6.57
CA ARG A 34 -1.42 1.71 -5.72
C ARG A 34 -1.59 0.23 -6.05
N GLU A 35 -1.42 -0.12 -7.32
CA GLU A 35 -1.52 -1.45 -7.93
C GLU A 35 -0.52 -2.45 -7.33
N ASP A 36 0.62 -1.97 -6.82
CA ASP A 36 1.60 -2.79 -6.10
C ASP A 36 1.09 -3.27 -4.73
N LEU A 37 -0.03 -2.71 -4.26
CA LEU A 37 -0.63 -2.93 -2.93
C LEU A 37 -2.10 -3.37 -3.04
N PRO A 38 -2.39 -4.52 -3.67
CA PRO A 38 -3.75 -4.98 -3.96
C PRO A 38 -4.60 -5.15 -2.69
N ASP A 39 -4.05 -5.75 -1.63
CA ASP A 39 -4.74 -5.92 -0.35
C ASP A 39 -5.14 -4.56 0.27
N LYS A 40 -4.31 -3.55 0.07
CA LYS A 40 -4.56 -2.21 0.60
C LYS A 40 -5.60 -1.47 -0.22
N ILE A 41 -5.55 -1.56 -1.55
CA ILE A 41 -6.64 -1.07 -2.41
C ILE A 41 -7.95 -1.74 -2.01
N TYR A 42 -7.95 -3.06 -1.85
CA TYR A 42 -9.17 -3.77 -1.51
C TYR A 42 -9.78 -3.29 -0.20
N LYS A 43 -8.94 -3.16 0.83
CA LYS A 43 -9.39 -2.78 2.17
C LYS A 43 -9.79 -1.31 2.29
N ASP A 44 -9.01 -0.40 1.69
CA ASP A 44 -9.15 1.05 1.92
C ASP A 44 -9.88 1.76 0.76
N CYS A 45 -9.80 1.24 -0.46
CA CYS A 45 -10.25 1.93 -1.66
C CYS A 45 -11.53 1.37 -2.29
N CYS A 46 -11.82 0.07 -2.22
CA CYS A 46 -12.96 -0.53 -2.93
C CYS A 46 -14.32 0.08 -2.54
N VAL A 47 -14.47 0.53 -1.29
CA VAL A 47 -15.70 1.18 -0.80
C VAL A 47 -15.55 2.69 -0.65
N CYS A 48 -14.43 3.25 -1.10
CA CYS A 48 -14.13 4.66 -0.89
C CYS A 48 -14.86 5.52 -1.93
N PRO A 49 -15.74 6.45 -1.53
CA PRO A 49 -16.43 7.34 -2.48
C PRO A 49 -15.47 8.30 -3.19
N ARG A 50 -14.27 8.51 -2.63
CA ARG A 50 -13.24 9.37 -3.20
C ARG A 50 -12.28 8.63 -4.12
N PHE A 51 -12.50 7.35 -4.41
CA PHE A 51 -11.53 6.53 -5.15
C PHE A 51 -10.98 7.21 -6.43
N HIS A 52 -11.87 7.75 -7.26
CA HIS A 52 -11.51 8.45 -8.50
C HIS A 52 -10.94 9.87 -8.31
N CYS A 53 -11.12 10.46 -7.13
CA CYS A 53 -10.65 11.80 -6.77
C CYS A 53 -9.74 11.76 -5.52
N CYS A 54 -9.06 10.64 -5.29
CA CYS A 54 -8.23 10.45 -4.11
C CYS A 54 -6.86 11.05 -4.36
N ASP A 55 -6.49 12.00 -3.50
CA ASP A 55 -5.26 12.77 -3.52
C ASP A 55 -4.15 12.16 -2.64
N GLU A 56 -4.38 10.95 -2.11
CA GLU A 56 -3.37 10.22 -1.35
C GLU A 56 -2.41 9.47 -2.27
N VAL A 57 -1.12 9.51 -1.98
CA VAL A 57 -0.10 8.74 -2.70
C VAL A 57 0.30 7.48 -1.91
N ALA A 58 0.60 6.42 -2.65
CA ALA A 58 1.05 5.15 -2.08
C ALA A 58 2.54 5.18 -1.76
N MET A 59 2.89 4.73 -0.57
CA MET A 59 4.28 4.65 -0.12
C MET A 59 4.55 3.33 0.58
N VAL A 60 5.77 2.82 0.41
CA VAL A 60 6.21 1.52 0.92
C VAL A 60 7.60 1.59 1.54
N ARG A 61 7.87 0.72 2.51
CA ARG A 61 9.18 0.52 3.12
C ARG A 61 9.42 -0.97 3.29
N GLY A 62 10.44 -1.48 2.61
CA GLY A 62 10.75 -2.90 2.54
C GLY A 62 10.53 -3.51 1.15
N GLU A 63 10.32 -4.81 1.09
CA GLU A 63 10.13 -5.55 -0.16
C GLU A 63 8.65 -5.61 -0.53
N LEU A 64 8.29 -5.24 -1.76
CA LEU A 64 6.90 -5.30 -2.21
C LEU A 64 6.35 -6.74 -2.16
N PRO A 65 5.08 -6.93 -1.74
CA PRO A 65 4.46 -8.24 -1.73
C PRO A 65 4.34 -8.79 -3.16
N LYS A 66 4.71 -10.05 -3.35
CA LYS A 66 4.61 -10.75 -4.65
C LYS A 66 3.23 -11.36 -4.89
N PHE A 67 2.39 -11.41 -3.86
CA PHE A 67 1.07 -12.01 -3.90
C PHE A 67 0.12 -11.24 -2.99
N ALA A 68 -1.15 -11.15 -3.40
CA ALA A 68 -2.24 -10.66 -2.57
C ALA A 68 -2.80 -11.81 -1.71
N ILE A 69 -3.21 -11.51 -0.48
CA ILE A 69 -3.87 -12.50 0.39
C ILE A 69 -5.40 -12.40 0.27
N LEU A 70 -5.92 -11.20 0.03
CA LEU A 70 -7.34 -10.93 -0.16
C LEU A 70 -7.76 -11.24 -1.61
N PRO A 71 -8.95 -11.85 -1.80
CA PRO A 71 -9.45 -12.17 -3.13
C PRO A 71 -9.67 -10.89 -3.95
N GLU A 72 -9.30 -10.94 -5.23
CA GLU A 72 -9.55 -9.86 -6.18
C GLU A 72 -11.07 -9.59 -6.28
N PRO A 73 -11.52 -8.33 -6.29
CA PRO A 73 -12.92 -8.04 -6.58
C PRO A 73 -13.23 -8.42 -8.03
N THR A 74 -14.37 -9.05 -8.29
CA THR A 74 -14.81 -9.67 -9.56
C THR A 74 -14.81 -8.73 -10.79
N ASN A 75 -14.44 -7.46 -10.63
CA ASN A 75 -14.67 -6.37 -11.55
C ASN A 75 -13.49 -5.38 -11.61
N TRP A 76 -12.28 -5.78 -11.21
CA TRP A 76 -11.07 -4.94 -11.31
C TRP A 76 -9.92 -5.68 -11.99
N GLN A 77 -9.30 -5.05 -13.00
CA GLN A 77 -8.04 -5.52 -13.61
C GLN A 77 -6.87 -4.94 -12.81
N VAL A 78 -6.44 -5.61 -11.73
CA VAL A 78 -5.16 -5.30 -11.11
C VAL A 78 -4.10 -6.12 -11.83
N LYS A 79 -3.16 -5.45 -12.51
CA LYS A 79 -1.99 -6.11 -13.08
C LYS A 79 -1.06 -6.50 -11.94
N LEU A 80 -1.23 -7.69 -11.38
CA LEU A 80 -0.15 -8.36 -10.68
C LEU A 80 0.75 -8.98 -11.75
N GLN A 81 1.72 -8.21 -12.24
CA GLN A 81 2.76 -8.78 -13.10
C GLN A 81 3.75 -9.55 -12.22
N ALA A 82 3.88 -10.84 -12.54
CA ALA A 82 4.83 -11.78 -11.95
C ALA A 82 6.29 -11.38 -12.20
#